data_AF-A0A9D1Q172-F1
#
_entry.id   AF-A0A9D1Q172-F1
#
_cell.length_a   1.000
_cell.length_b   1.000
_cell.length_c   1.000
_cell.angle_alpha   90.00
_cell.angle_beta   90.00
_cell.angle_gamma   90.00
#
_symmetry.space_group_name_H-M   'P 1'
#
loop_
_entity.id
_entity.type
_entity.pdbx_description
1 polymer ?
#
loop_
_entity_poly.entity_id
_entity_poly.type
_entity_poly.pdbx_seq_one_letter_code
_entity_poly.pdbx_strand_id
1 'polypeptide(L)'
;MKKLFADFKKFISKGNVIDLAVGMIIGAAFTAIVNALVNYILKPLIAAIPGTGELGALQIVLRDATLDDAGNVLTDAVILDFGEVISAIISFFLTAIILFIIVKLIVTFREKQEKAREALKKAHEDKLRAEGKLPPEEPQPEAVPEEAKPTTEELLAQIRDLLAAQRKTVTAETPVETETKE
;
A
#
# COMPACT_ATOMS: atom_id res chain seq x y z
N MET A 1 1.15 -17.72 33.26
CA MET A 1 1.48 -16.39 32.69
C MET A 1 2.77 -16.35 31.87
N LYS A 2 3.92 -16.86 32.34
CA LYS A 2 5.19 -16.82 31.58
C LYS A 2 5.13 -17.51 30.20
N LYS A 3 4.41 -18.64 30.09
CA LYS A 3 4.26 -19.40 28.84
C LYS A 3 3.46 -18.63 27.77
N LEU A 4 2.33 -18.03 28.16
CA LEU A 4 1.53 -17.13 27.32
C LEU A 4 2.33 -15.93 26.81
N PHE A 5 3.17 -15.31 27.64
CA PHE A 5 4.04 -14.21 27.22
C PHE A 5 5.12 -14.64 26.21
N ALA A 6 5.69 -15.83 26.39
CA ALA A 6 6.65 -16.40 25.45
C ALA A 6 6.00 -16.76 24.11
N ASP A 7 4.80 -17.34 24.14
CA ASP A 7 4.01 -17.69 22.95
C ASP A 7 3.52 -16.43 22.23
N PHE A 8 3.12 -15.39 22.97
CA PHE A 8 2.76 -14.09 22.41
C PHE A 8 3.96 -13.39 21.77
N LYS A 9 5.13 -13.38 22.43
CA LYS A 9 6.37 -12.86 21.84
C LYS A 9 6.71 -13.60 20.54
N LYS A 10 6.62 -14.93 20.54
CA LYS A 10 6.89 -15.76 19.35
C LYS A 10 5.87 -15.52 18.23
N PHE A 11 4.62 -15.20 18.56
CA PHE A 11 3.58 -14.84 17.61
C PHE A 11 3.81 -13.47 16.97
N ILE A 12 4.05 -12.43 17.78
CA ILE A 12 4.32 -11.08 17.25
C ILE A 12 5.65 -11.02 16.51
N SER A 13 6.66 -11.82 16.87
CA SER A 13 7.94 -11.86 16.14
C SER A 13 7.84 -12.45 14.73
N LYS A 14 6.66 -12.91 14.30
CA LYS A 14 6.42 -13.23 12.89
C LYS A 14 6.39 -11.91 12.10
N GLY A 15 7.36 -11.71 11.21
CA GLY A 15 7.52 -10.46 10.43
C GLY A 15 6.22 -9.95 9.77
N ASN A 16 5.42 -10.85 9.20
CA ASN A 16 4.14 -10.52 8.56
C ASN A 16 3.12 -9.81 9.48
N VAL A 17 3.18 -10.03 10.81
CA VAL A 17 2.25 -9.40 11.77
C VAL A 17 2.78 -8.03 12.19
N ILE A 18 4.10 -7.88 12.38
CA ILE A 18 4.71 -6.60 12.74
C ILE A 18 4.53 -5.59 11.60
N ASP A 19 4.82 -5.99 10.36
CA ASP A 19 4.73 -5.09 9.21
C ASP A 19 3.28 -4.62 8.98
N LEU A 20 2.32 -5.52 9.18
CA LEU A 20 0.89 -5.19 9.12
C LEU A 20 0.46 -4.25 10.26
N ALA A 21 0.94 -4.49 11.48
CA ALA A 21 0.64 -3.64 12.63
C ALA A 21 1.22 -2.22 12.47
N VAL A 22 2.49 -2.14 12.03
CA VAL A 22 3.16 -0.86 11.76
C VAL A 22 2.45 -0.12 10.63
N GLY A 23 2.08 -0.82 9.55
CA GLY A 23 1.31 -0.24 8.44
C GLY A 23 -0.02 0.36 8.90
N MET A 24 -0.77 -0.34 9.76
CA MET A 24 -2.04 0.16 10.31
C MET A 24 -1.85 1.39 11.19
N ILE A 25 -0.86 1.38 12.09
CA ILE A 25 -0.59 2.50 13.02
C ILE A 25 -0.16 3.75 12.23
N ILE A 26 0.75 3.59 11.29
CA ILE A 26 1.20 4.69 10.43
C ILE A 26 0.05 5.20 9.57
N GLY A 27 -0.77 4.31 9.01
CA GLY A 27 -1.96 4.67 8.24
C GLY A 27 -2.97 5.50 9.05
N ALA A 28 -3.23 5.10 10.31
CA ALA A 28 -4.11 5.84 11.20
C ALA A 28 -3.56 7.23 11.57
N ALA A 29 -2.27 7.30 11.94
CA ALA A 29 -1.61 8.56 12.28
C ALA A 29 -1.57 9.52 11.08
N PHE A 30 -1.26 9.02 9.89
CA PHE A 30 -1.24 9.81 8.66
C PHE A 30 -2.63 10.32 8.29
N THR A 31 -3.67 9.48 8.41
CA THR A 31 -5.06 9.90 8.21
C THR A 31 -5.45 11.02 9.17
N ALA A 32 -5.02 10.96 10.44
CA ALA A 32 -5.28 12.02 11.40
C ALA A 32 -4.62 13.36 11.01
N ILE A 33 -3.39 13.33 10.48
CA ILE A 33 -2.70 14.53 9.98
C ILE A 33 -3.44 15.15 8.80
N VAL A 34 -3.86 14.34 7.83
CA VAL A 34 -4.63 14.82 6.67
C VAL A 34 -5.95 15.42 7.13
N ASN A 35 -6.67 14.74 8.03
CA ASN A 35 -7.92 15.26 8.59
C ASN A 35 -7.72 16.58 9.33
N ALA A 36 -6.63 16.72 10.10
CA ALA A 36 -6.30 17.97 10.78
C ALA A 36 -6.06 19.12 9.78
N LEU A 37 -5.30 18.86 8.70
CA LEU A 37 -5.06 19.85 7.65
C LEU A 37 -6.36 20.30 6.98
N VAL A 38 -7.25 19.35 6.66
CA VAL A 38 -8.55 19.65 6.06
C VAL A 38 -9.44 20.42 7.02
N ASN A 39 -9.58 19.95 8.25
CA ASN A 39 -10.53 20.49 9.21
C ASN A 39 -10.10 21.84 9.79
N TYR A 40 -8.81 22.04 10.05
CA TYR A 40 -8.32 23.24 10.74
C TYR A 40 -7.77 24.31 9.81
N ILE A 41 -7.37 23.96 8.59
CA ILE A 41 -6.83 24.94 7.63
C ILE A 41 -7.80 25.15 6.47
N LEU A 42 -8.19 24.08 5.78
CA LEU A 42 -8.98 24.24 4.56
C LEU A 42 -10.45 24.56 4.79
N LYS A 43 -11.12 23.91 5.76
CA LYS A 43 -12.51 24.22 6.10
C LYS A 43 -12.70 25.70 6.43
N PRO A 44 -11.89 26.33 7.32
CA PRO A 44 -11.99 27.77 7.56
C PRO A 44 -11.67 28.62 6.33
N LEU A 45 -10.68 28.25 5.51
CA LEU A 45 -10.37 28.98 4.28
C LEU A 45 -11.53 28.97 3.28
N ILE A 46 -12.22 27.83 3.14
CA ILE A 46 -13.39 27.71 2.27
C ILE A 46 -14.58 28.45 2.86
N ALA A 47 -14.82 28.32 4.16
CA ALA A 47 -15.89 29.03 4.85
C ALA A 47 -15.73 30.56 4.83
N ALA A 48 -14.49 31.04 4.71
CA ALA A 48 -14.18 32.46 4.56
C ALA A 48 -14.48 33.03 3.16
N ILE A 49 -14.78 32.17 2.18
CA ILE A 49 -15.19 32.61 0.84
C ILE A 49 -16.65 33.09 0.92
N PRO A 50 -16.95 34.38 0.65
CA PRO A 50 -18.32 34.88 0.71
C PRO A 50 -19.20 34.14 -0.31
N GLY A 51 -20.28 33.52 0.17
CA GLY A 51 -21.25 32.76 -0.63
C GLY A 51 -21.37 31.27 -0.30
N THR A 52 -20.51 30.69 0.55
CA THR A 52 -20.58 29.26 0.95
C THR A 52 -21.37 29.00 2.23
N GLY A 53 -21.73 30.05 2.98
CA GLY A 53 -22.36 29.95 4.31
C GLY A 53 -23.83 29.50 4.33
N GLU A 54 -24.50 29.44 3.18
CA GLU A 54 -25.93 29.08 3.11
C GLU A 54 -26.21 27.58 3.08
N LEU A 55 -25.17 26.72 3.05
CA LEU A 55 -25.38 25.27 3.07
C LEU A 55 -26.02 24.79 4.38
N GLY A 56 -25.83 25.50 5.50
CA GLY A 56 -26.46 25.19 6.79
C GLY A 56 -27.97 25.51 6.87
N ALA A 57 -28.58 26.07 5.82
CA ALA A 57 -29.99 26.43 5.82
C ALA A 57 -30.92 25.28 5.35
N LEU A 58 -30.39 24.16 4.88
CA LEU A 58 -31.20 22.95 4.60
C LEU A 58 -31.31 22.06 5.84
N GLN A 59 -31.95 22.59 6.88
CA GLN A 59 -32.33 21.81 8.05
C GLN A 59 -33.83 21.53 8.01
N ILE A 60 -34.22 20.25 8.11
CA ILE A 60 -35.61 19.84 8.31
C ILE A 60 -35.74 19.39 9.76
N VAL A 61 -36.56 20.10 10.53
CA VAL A 61 -36.88 19.71 11.91
C VAL A 61 -37.99 18.66 11.86
N LEU A 62 -37.68 17.43 12.33
CA LEU A 62 -38.63 16.31 12.39
C LEU A 62 -39.39 16.31 13.71
N ARG A 63 -38.77 16.81 14.78
CA ARG A 63 -39.36 16.99 16.09
C ARG A 63 -38.71 18.17 16.79
N ASP A 64 -39.52 19.14 17.21
CA ASP A 64 -39.04 20.26 18.02
C ASP A 64 -38.56 19.77 19.39
N ALA A 65 -37.60 20.49 19.96
CA ALA A 65 -37.17 20.26 21.33
C ALA A 65 -38.31 20.63 22.28
N THR A 66 -38.62 19.76 23.24
CA THR A 66 -39.54 20.12 24.33
C THR A 66 -38.74 20.71 25.49
N LEU A 67 -39.19 21.86 25.96
CA LEU A 67 -38.63 22.59 27.11
C LEU A 67 -39.57 22.44 28.31
N ASP A 68 -39.03 22.40 29.52
CA ASP A 68 -39.83 22.51 30.75
C ASP A 68 -40.23 23.98 31.02
N ASP A 69 -41.11 24.20 32.00
CA ASP A 69 -41.55 25.54 32.41
C ASP A 69 -40.40 26.43 32.96
N ALA A 70 -39.23 25.85 33.21
CA ALA A 70 -38.00 26.52 33.64
C ALA A 70 -36.98 26.71 32.50
N GLY A 71 -37.32 26.33 31.26
CA GLY A 71 -36.47 26.47 30.08
C GLY A 71 -35.39 25.39 29.90
N ASN A 72 -35.44 24.29 30.64
CA ASN A 72 -34.54 23.15 30.47
C ASN A 72 -35.04 22.23 29.35
N VAL A 73 -34.12 21.77 28.51
CA VAL A 73 -34.43 20.83 27.42
C VAL A 73 -34.77 19.45 28.00
N LEU A 74 -36.05 19.07 27.91
CA LEU A 74 -36.55 17.75 28.31
C LEU A 74 -36.28 16.69 27.24
N THR A 75 -36.38 17.08 25.96
CA THR A 75 -35.98 16.23 24.83
C THR A 75 -35.31 17.05 23.73
N ASP A 76 -34.19 16.54 23.21
CA ASP A 76 -33.48 17.18 22.10
C ASP A 76 -34.34 17.18 20.82
N ALA A 77 -34.20 18.25 20.04
CA ALA A 77 -34.78 18.37 18.72
C ALA A 77 -34.16 17.32 17.78
N VAL A 78 -35.00 16.68 16.97
CA VAL A 78 -34.55 15.78 15.91
C VAL A 78 -34.50 16.59 14.63
N ILE A 79 -33.29 16.94 14.19
CA ILE A 79 -33.04 17.76 13.00
C ILE A 79 -32.30 16.91 11.97
N LEU A 80 -32.80 16.89 10.74
CA LEU A 80 -32.04 16.42 9.58
C LEU A 80 -31.32 17.61 8.96
N ASP A 81 -30.00 17.65 9.15
CA ASP A 81 -29.14 18.68 8.58
C ASP A 81 -28.51 18.18 7.26
N PHE A 82 -29.09 18.57 6.13
CA PHE A 82 -28.51 18.26 4.82
C PHE A 82 -27.29 19.13 4.51
N GLY A 83 -27.14 20.26 5.19
CA GLY A 83 -25.97 21.12 5.11
C GLY A 83 -24.71 20.41 5.59
N GLU A 84 -24.80 19.71 6.73
CA GLU A 84 -23.70 18.92 7.27
C GLU A 84 -23.34 17.75 6.35
N VAL A 85 -24.33 17.12 5.70
CA VAL A 85 -24.07 16.07 4.70
C VAL A 85 -23.30 16.62 3.50
N ILE A 86 -23.71 17.77 2.94
CA ILE A 86 -23.01 18.40 1.82
C ILE A 86 -21.61 18.85 2.24
N SER A 87 -21.47 19.42 3.44
CA SER A 87 -20.18 19.80 4.04
C SER A 87 -19.25 18.58 4.19
N ALA A 88 -19.77 17.44 4.64
CA ALA A 88 -19.02 16.20 4.74
C ALA A 88 -18.56 15.69 3.37
N ILE A 89 -19.41 15.76 2.34
CA ILE A 89 -19.06 15.38 0.96
C ILE A 89 -17.93 16.28 0.42
N ILE A 90 -18.06 17.61 0.57
CA ILE A 90 -17.02 18.56 0.14
C ILE A 90 -15.70 18.26 0.88
N SER A 91 -15.77 18.02 2.17
CA SER A 91 -14.60 17.68 3.01
C SER A 91 -13.93 16.37 2.57
N PHE A 92 -14.72 15.36 2.18
CA PHE A 92 -14.22 14.10 1.66
C PHE A 92 -13.43 14.29 0.37
N PHE A 93 -13.98 15.03 -0.60
CA PHE A 93 -13.28 15.32 -1.86
C PHE A 93 -12.00 16.13 -1.63
N LEU A 94 -12.02 17.10 -0.72
CA LEU A 94 -10.83 17.86 -0.33
C LEU A 94 -9.74 16.96 0.24
N THR A 95 -10.11 16.09 1.18
CA THR A 95 -9.22 15.11 1.81
C THR A 95 -8.60 14.19 0.75
N ALA A 96 -9.41 13.70 -0.19
CA ALA A 96 -8.95 12.84 -1.27
C ALA A 96 -7.93 13.55 -2.19
N ILE A 97 -8.18 14.81 -2.56
CA ILE A 97 -7.26 15.60 -3.39
C ILE A 97 -5.92 15.82 -2.68
N ILE A 98 -5.95 16.18 -1.40
CA ILE A 98 -4.73 16.38 -0.61
C ILE A 98 -3.94 15.08 -0.49
N LEU A 99 -4.63 13.98 -0.15
CA LEU A 99 -4.03 12.67 -0.04
C LEU A 99 -3.35 12.27 -1.35
N PHE A 100 -4.03 12.50 -2.48
CA PHE A 100 -3.48 12.27 -3.80
C PHE A 100 -2.21 13.10 -4.07
N ILE A 101 -2.23 14.40 -3.74
CA ILE A 101 -1.06 15.28 -3.92
C ILE A 101 0.12 14.79 -3.07
N ILE A 102 -0.11 14.44 -1.80
CA ILE A 102 0.97 13.97 -0.90
C ILE A 102 1.55 12.65 -1.41
N VAL A 103 0.71 11.68 -1.77
CA VAL A 103 1.17 10.39 -2.31
C VAL A 103 1.95 10.59 -3.61
N LYS A 104 1.42 11.40 -4.53
CA LYS A 104 2.09 11.74 -5.79
C LYS A 104 3.45 12.38 -5.54
N LEU A 105 3.55 13.31 -4.59
CA LEU A 105 4.80 13.95 -4.22
C LEU A 105 5.82 12.92 -3.74
N ILE A 106 5.43 12.03 -2.82
CA ILE A 106 6.30 10.98 -2.29
C ILE A 106 6.80 10.05 -3.42
N VAL A 107 5.91 9.61 -4.31
CA VAL A 107 6.27 8.75 -5.44
C VAL A 107 7.27 9.45 -6.36
N THR A 108 6.99 10.68 -6.76
CA THR A 108 7.90 11.46 -7.62
C THR A 108 9.27 11.72 -6.96
N PHE A 109 9.30 11.96 -5.64
CA PHE A 109 10.56 12.14 -4.91
C PHE A 109 11.38 10.84 -4.85
N ARG A 110 10.73 9.69 -4.64
CA ARG A 110 11.39 8.38 -4.62
C ARG A 110 11.98 8.04 -5.99
N GLU A 111 11.23 8.24 -7.07
CA GLU A 111 11.73 8.03 -8.44
C GLU A 111 12.94 8.90 -8.76
N LYS A 112 12.95 10.16 -8.32
CA LYS A 112 14.11 11.05 -8.49
C LYS A 112 15.32 10.57 -7.70
N GLN A 113 15.13 10.09 -6.47
CA GLN A 113 16.22 9.55 -5.67
C GLN A 113 16.81 8.26 -6.25
N GLU A 114 15.98 7.35 -6.77
CA GLU A 114 16.45 6.13 -7.42
C GLU A 114 17.28 6.45 -8.66
N LYS A 115 16.79 7.34 -9.53
CA LYS A 115 17.55 7.81 -10.71
C LYS A 115 18.87 8.48 -10.33
N ALA A 116 18.88 9.30 -9.27
CA ALA A 116 20.11 9.93 -8.78
C ALA A 116 21.10 8.89 -8.22
N ARG A 117 20.60 7.86 -7.54
CA ARG A 117 21.42 6.77 -7.00
C ARG A 117 21.99 5.90 -8.12
N GLU A 118 21.22 5.62 -9.17
CA GLU A 118 21.70 4.91 -10.36
C GLU A 118 22.74 5.71 -11.13
N ALA A 119 22.54 7.03 -11.30
CA ALA A 119 23.52 7.91 -11.92
C ALA A 119 24.84 7.94 -11.13
N LEU A 120 24.77 7.98 -9.80
CA LEU A 120 25.95 7.90 -8.93
C LEU A 120 26.66 6.55 -9.02
N LYS A 121 25.91 5.44 -9.09
CA LYS A 121 26.50 4.11 -9.29
C LYS A 121 27.21 4.01 -10.62
N LYS A 122 26.57 4.44 -11.72
CA LYS A 122 27.20 4.48 -13.06
C LYS A 122 28.46 5.35 -13.06
N ALA A 123 28.40 6.55 -12.48
CA ALA A 123 29.56 7.42 -12.37
C ALA A 123 30.69 6.85 -11.49
N HIS A 124 30.36 6.00 -10.51
CA HIS A 124 31.35 5.28 -9.70
C HIS A 124 31.96 4.11 -10.48
N GLU A 125 31.13 3.33 -11.18
CA GLU A 125 31.56 2.24 -12.05
C GLU A 125 32.47 2.73 -13.18
N ASP A 126 32.15 3.87 -13.81
CA ASP A 126 32.97 4.51 -14.85
C ASP A 126 34.35 4.94 -14.31
N LYS A 127 34.40 5.42 -13.05
CA LYS A 127 35.68 5.74 -12.39
C LYS A 127 36.49 4.49 -12.08
N LEU A 128 35.86 3.41 -11.61
CA LEU A 128 36.54 2.15 -11.35
C LEU A 128 37.06 1.49 -12.65
N ARG A 129 36.35 1.67 -13.77
CA ARG A 129 36.80 1.28 -15.12
C ARG A 129 38.01 2.10 -15.57
N ALA A 130 37.97 3.42 -15.38
CA ALA A 130 39.11 4.30 -15.69
C ALA A 130 40.37 3.97 -14.87
N GLU A 131 40.20 3.45 -13.65
CA GLU A 131 41.29 2.94 -12.81
C GLU A 131 41.73 1.51 -13.14
N GLY A 132 41.14 0.87 -14.16
CA GLY A 132 41.48 -0.50 -14.60
C GLY A 132 41.07 -1.61 -13.63
N LYS A 133 40.22 -1.30 -12.64
CA LYS A 133 39.75 -2.25 -11.61
C LYS A 133 38.47 -3.01 -12.02
N LEU A 134 37.83 -2.61 -13.12
CA LEU A 134 36.67 -3.29 -13.72
C LEU A 134 36.95 -3.62 -15.20
N PRO A 135 36.46 -4.77 -15.73
CA PRO A 135 36.49 -5.05 -17.16
C PRO A 135 35.78 -3.94 -17.98
N PRO A 136 36.18 -3.69 -19.24
CA PRO A 136 35.46 -2.78 -20.14
C PRO A 136 33.98 -3.15 -20.22
N GLU A 137 33.12 -2.14 -20.32
CA GLU A 137 31.71 -2.37 -20.59
C GLU A 137 31.58 -3.03 -21.96
N GLU A 138 31.26 -4.33 -21.99
CA GLU A 138 30.69 -4.92 -23.19
C GLU A 138 29.47 -4.07 -23.56
N PRO A 139 29.34 -3.65 -24.82
CA PRO A 139 28.24 -2.79 -25.24
C PRO A 139 26.95 -3.46 -24.80
N GLN A 140 26.24 -2.83 -23.85
CA GLN A 140 24.89 -3.26 -23.49
C GLN A 140 24.10 -3.22 -24.80
N PRO A 141 23.66 -4.37 -25.33
CA PRO A 141 22.88 -4.36 -26.56
C PRO A 141 21.64 -3.51 -26.30
N GLU A 142 21.39 -2.54 -27.18
CA GLU A 142 20.16 -1.75 -27.22
C GLU A 142 18.97 -2.61 -26.82
N ALA A 143 18.32 -2.29 -25.70
CA ALA A 143 17.04 -2.86 -25.27
C ALA A 143 16.78 -4.29 -25.77
N VAL A 144 17.63 -5.26 -25.38
CA VAL A 144 17.17 -6.64 -25.42
C VAL A 144 16.00 -6.67 -24.44
N PRO A 145 14.77 -7.04 -24.87
CA PRO A 145 13.67 -7.27 -23.95
C PRO A 145 14.24 -8.16 -22.87
N GLU A 146 14.21 -7.67 -21.62
CA GLU A 146 14.58 -8.37 -20.40
C GLU A 146 14.57 -9.86 -20.67
N GLU A 147 15.76 -10.43 -20.93
CA GLU A 147 15.87 -11.83 -21.29
C GLU A 147 15.24 -12.54 -20.09
N ALA A 148 14.02 -13.01 -20.31
CA ALA A 148 13.12 -13.37 -19.25
C ALA A 148 13.84 -14.46 -18.48
N LYS A 149 14.36 -14.11 -17.29
CA LYS A 149 14.71 -15.14 -16.32
C LYS A 149 13.48 -16.03 -16.30
N PRO A 150 13.61 -17.33 -16.63
CA PRO A 150 12.46 -18.17 -16.89
C PRO A 150 11.52 -17.97 -15.72
N THR A 151 10.31 -17.51 -16.04
CA THR A 151 9.32 -17.20 -15.03
C THR A 151 9.14 -18.45 -14.16
N THR A 152 8.74 -18.29 -12.91
CA THR A 152 8.51 -19.45 -12.03
C THR A 152 7.63 -20.51 -12.69
N GLU A 153 6.73 -20.11 -13.58
CA GLU A 153 5.90 -21.02 -14.39
C GLU A 153 6.71 -21.82 -15.43
N GLU A 154 7.64 -21.18 -16.14
CA GLU A 154 8.54 -21.85 -17.11
C GLU A 154 9.53 -22.78 -16.41
N LEU A 155 10.04 -22.39 -15.25
CA LEU A 155 10.89 -23.25 -14.41
C LEU A 155 10.13 -24.48 -13.90
N LEU A 156 8.88 -24.30 -13.46
CA LEU A 156 8.03 -25.41 -13.02
C LEU A 156 7.69 -26.35 -14.18
N ALA A 157 7.46 -25.82 -15.39
CA ALA A 157 7.25 -26.63 -16.58
C ALA A 157 8.51 -27.46 -16.93
N GLN A 158 9.69 -26.82 -16.91
CA GLN A 158 10.97 -27.51 -17.13
C GLN A 158 11.22 -28.61 -16.08
N ILE A 159 10.94 -28.34 -14.80
CA ILE A 159 11.09 -29.33 -13.72
C ILE A 159 10.13 -30.52 -13.95
N ARG A 160 8.87 -30.28 -14.32
CA ARG A 160 7.90 -31.35 -14.61
C ARG A 160 8.38 -32.25 -15.75
N ASP A 161 8.86 -31.64 -16.83
CA ASP A 161 9.27 -32.38 -18.02
C ASP A 161 10.58 -33.15 -17.77
N LEU A 162 11.51 -32.57 -17.00
CA LEU A 162 12.72 -33.27 -16.53
C LEU A 162 12.39 -34.45 -15.60
N LEU A 163 11.41 -34.30 -14.69
CA LEU A 163 10.95 -35.40 -13.83
C LEU A 163 10.23 -36.49 -14.63
N ALA A 164 9.47 -36.14 -15.67
CA ALA A 164 8.85 -37.12 -16.57
C ALA A 164 9.90 -37.88 -17.41
N ALA A 165 10.95 -37.20 -17.85
CA ALA A 165 12.09 -37.81 -18.54
C ALA A 165 12.87 -38.75 -17.59
N GLN A 166 13.16 -38.32 -16.36
CA GLN A 166 13.78 -39.18 -15.34
C GLN A 166 12.90 -40.38 -14.97
N ARG A 167 11.57 -40.20 -14.90
CA ARG A 167 10.65 -41.31 -14.66
C ARG A 167 10.75 -42.35 -15.78
N LYS A 168 10.83 -41.93 -17.05
CA LYS A 168 10.99 -42.84 -18.19
C LYS A 168 12.33 -43.57 -18.19
N THR A 169 13.43 -42.92 -17.78
CA THR A 169 14.73 -43.59 -17.66
C THR A 169 14.73 -44.60 -16.50
N VAL A 170 14.07 -44.29 -15.38
CA VAL A 170 13.91 -45.24 -14.26
C VAL A 170 13.06 -46.46 -14.64
N THR A 171 12.04 -46.32 -15.49
CA THR A 171 11.29 -47.50 -16.00
C THR A 171 12.02 -48.29 -17.08
N ALA A 172 12.99 -47.69 -17.78
CA ALA A 172 13.74 -48.35 -18.85
C ALA A 172 14.95 -49.16 -18.32
N GLU A 173 15.49 -48.81 -17.15
CA GLU A 173 16.63 -49.50 -16.53
C GLU A 173 16.25 -50.59 -15.52
N THR A 174 14.96 -50.89 -15.32
CA THR A 174 14.58 -52.10 -14.57
C THR A 174 14.56 -53.27 -15.57
N PRO A 175 15.54 -54.19 -15.57
CA PRO A 175 15.44 -55.37 -16.40
C PRO A 175 14.25 -56.16 -15.88
N VAL A 176 13.35 -56.53 -16.78
CA VAL A 176 12.38 -57.60 -16.55
C VAL A 176 13.21 -58.87 -16.33
N GLU A 177 13.57 -59.15 -15.08
CA GLU A 177 14.09 -60.45 -14.70
C GLU A 177 12.94 -61.44 -14.87
N THR A 178 13.08 -62.23 -15.92
CA THR A 178 12.32 -63.43 -16.22
C THR A 178 12.30 -64.37 -15.02
N GLU A 179 11.19 -64.44 -14.29
CA GLU A 179 10.88 -65.61 -13.47
C GLU A 179 10.27 -66.70 -14.36
N THR A 180 11.17 -67.48 -14.95
CA THR A 180 10.91 -68.89 -15.30
C THR A 180 11.53 -69.73 -14.19
N LYS A 181 10.71 -70.37 -13.36
CA LYS A 181 10.98 -71.64 -12.64
C LYS A 181 9.74 -72.02 -11.81
N GLU A 182 9.07 -73.10 -12.20
CA GLU A 182 9.05 -74.43 -11.54
C GLU A 182 8.13 -74.49 -10.31
#